data_AF-A0A177N6N9-F1
#
_entry.id   AF-A0A177N6N9-F1
#
_cell.length_a   1.000
_cell.length_b   1.000
_cell.length_c   1.000
_cell.angle_alpha   90.00
_cell.angle_beta   90.00
_cell.angle_gamma   90.00
#
_symmetry.space_group_name_H-M   'P 1'
#
loop_
_entity.id
_entity.type
_entity.pdbx_description
1 polymer ?
#
loop_
_entity_poly.entity_id
_entity_poly.type
_entity_poly.pdbx_seq_one_letter_code
_entity_poly.pdbx_strand_id
1 'polypeptide(L)' 'QTALFRFNADRVEIFRRGDEIVLRETPINAAATFDALSAFPEDFMAEGRDDSQPQEREGF' A
#
# COMPACT_ATOMS: atom_id res chain seq x y z
N GLN A 1 -22.55 -22.35 4.66
CA GLN A 1 -21.43 -23.27 4.36
C GLN A 1 -20.18 -22.72 5.02
N THR A 2 -19.71 -23.33 6.10
CA THR A 2 -18.61 -22.82 6.92
C THR A 2 -17.28 -23.25 6.30
N ALA A 3 -16.66 -22.39 5.48
CA ALA A 3 -15.34 -22.68 4.93
C ALA A 3 -14.26 -22.32 5.96
N LEU A 4 -13.93 -23.26 6.85
CA LEU A 4 -13.03 -23.05 7.99
C LEU A 4 -11.61 -22.59 7.60
N PHE A 5 -11.22 -22.79 6.34
CA PHE A 5 -9.86 -22.49 5.83
C PHE A 5 -9.86 -21.68 4.53
N ARG A 6 -10.96 -21.00 4.19
CA ARG A 6 -10.99 -20.13 3.00
C ARG A 6 -10.23 -18.83 3.28
N PHE A 7 -9.25 -18.53 2.43
CA PHE A 7 -8.62 -17.22 2.38
C PHE A 7 -9.52 -16.19 1.69
N ASN A 8 -9.43 -14.94 2.12
CA ASN A 8 -10.06 -13.79 1.48
C ASN A 8 -9.14 -13.15 0.41
N ALA A 9 -7.86 -13.51 0.42
CA ALA A 9 -6.87 -13.03 -0.54
C ALA A 9 -6.75 -13.92 -1.79
N ASP A 10 -6.40 -13.31 -2.92
CA ASP A 10 -6.10 -14.01 -4.17
C ASP A 10 -4.67 -14.60 -4.23
N ARG A 11 -3.81 -14.20 -3.28
CA ARG A 11 -2.40 -14.62 -3.21
C ARG A 11 -1.98 -14.93 -1.77
N VAL A 12 -1.19 -15.99 -1.62
CA VAL A 12 -0.59 -16.42 -0.35
C VAL A 12 0.91 -16.59 -0.49
N GLU A 13 1.62 -16.36 0.61
CA GLU A 13 3.00 -16.80 0.76
C GLU A 13 3.01 -18.29 1.10
N ILE A 14 3.94 -19.03 0.49
CA ILE A 14 4.16 -20.45 0.74
C ILE A 14 5.57 -20.67 1.26
N PHE A 15 5.68 -21.35 2.41
CA PHE A 15 6.98 -21.73 2.96
C PHE A 15 6.89 -23.07 3.70
N ARG A 16 8.05 -23.73 3.83
CA ARG A 16 8.17 -25.01 4.52
C ARG A 16 8.69 -24.80 5.94
N ARG A 17 8.05 -25.45 6.91
CA ARG A 17 8.47 -25.46 8.33
C ARG A 17 8.63 -26.91 8.79
N GLY A 18 9.85 -27.44 8.67
CA GLY A 18 10.11 -28.87 8.91
C GLY A 18 9.31 -29.73 7.92
N ASP A 19 8.40 -30.55 8.43
CA ASP A 19 7.52 -31.41 7.63
C ASP A 19 6.18 -30.75 7.25
N GLU A 20 5.97 -29.49 7.64
CA GLU A 20 4.75 -28.75 7.35
C GLU A 20 4.91 -27.81 6.14
N ILE A 21 3.82 -27.63 5.39
CA ILE A 21 3.65 -26.51 4.45
C ILE A 21 2.75 -25.48 5.12
N VAL A 22 3.23 -24.24 5.18
CA VAL A 22 2.49 -23.12 5.73
C VAL A 22 2.03 -22.22 4.59
N LEU A 23 0.73 -21.95 4.55
CA LEU A 23 0.11 -20.96 3.67
C LEU A 23 -0.33 -19.77 4.52
N ARG A 24 0.10 -18.57 4.15
CA ARG A 24 -0.25 -17.33 4.84
C ARG A 24 -0.73 -16.30 3.83
N GLU A 25 -1.83 -15.60 4.10
CA GLU A 25 -2.22 -14.44 3.28
C GLU A 25 -1.06 -13.45 3.22
N THR A 26 -0.77 -12.93 2.02
CA THR A 26 0.33 -11.98 1.86
C THR A 26 0.05 -10.77 2.75
N PRO A 27 0.91 -10.45 3.73
CA PRO A 27 0.67 -9.33 4.62
C PRO A 27 0.59 -8.04 3.80
N ILE A 28 -0.54 -7.33 3.90
CA ILE A 28 -0.66 -6.01 3.30
C ILE A 28 0.31 -5.09 4.06
N ASN A 29 1.37 -4.68 3.38
CA ASN A 29 2.34 -3.73 3.91
C ASN A 29 2.68 -2.72 2.82
N ALA A 30 3.16 -1.56 3.24
CA ALA A 30 3.47 -0.45 2.36
C ALA A 30 4.92 -0.49 1.82
N ALA A 31 5.67 -1.58 2.00
CA ALA A 31 7.10 -1.61 1.63
C ALA A 31 7.31 -1.25 0.16
N ALA A 32 6.55 -1.87 -0.76
CA ALA A 32 6.61 -1.55 -2.17
C ALA A 32 6.25 -0.08 -2.48
N THR A 33 5.33 0.52 -1.71
CA THR A 33 4.99 1.94 -1.84
C THR A 33 6.15 2.82 -1.38
N PHE A 34 6.79 2.49 -0.26
CA PHE A 34 7.96 3.22 0.24
C PHE A 34 9.17 3.07 -0.69
N ASP A 35 9.41 1.88 -1.25
CA ASP A 35 10.42 1.66 -2.28
C ASP A 35 10.18 2.58 -3.48
N ALA A 36 8.94 2.67 -3.96
CA ALA A 36 8.57 3.57 -5.06
C ALA A 36 8.77 5.06 -4.71
N LEU A 37 8.41 5.49 -3.50
CA LEU A 37 8.63 6.86 -3.03
C LEU A 37 10.13 7.18 -2.91
N SER A 38 10.94 6.22 -2.45
CA SER A 38 12.39 6.40 -2.32
C SER A 38 13.12 6.48 -3.66
N ALA A 39 12.49 6.01 -4.74
CA ALA A 39 13.03 6.10 -6.09
C ALA A 39 12.84 7.48 -6.73
N PHE A 40 12.18 8.42 -6.05
CA PHE A 40 12.03 9.77 -6.55
C PHE A 40 13.37 10.52 -6.59
N PRO A 41 13.57 11.38 -7.61
CA PRO A 41 14.72 12.29 -7.65
C PRO A 41 14.81 13.19 -6.41
N GLU A 42 16.01 13.65 -6.07
CA GLU A 42 16.23 14.56 -4.94
C GLU A 42 15.49 15.91 -5.11
N ASP A 43 15.26 16.34 -6.34
CA ASP A 43 14.56 17.57 -6.69
C ASP A 43 13.03 17.38 -6.85
N PHE A 44 12.51 16.19 -6.54
CA PHE A 44 11.08 15.95 -6.56
C PHE A 44 10.36 16.93 -5.62
N MET A 45 9.48 17.77 -6.20
CA MET A 45 8.76 18.84 -5.49
C MET A 45 9.69 19.90 -4.85
N ALA A 46 10.85 20.19 -5.44
CA ALA A 46 11.79 21.20 -4.95
C ALA A 46 11.15 22.61 -4.80
N GLU A 47 10.16 22.93 -5.63
CA GLU A 47 9.41 24.20 -5.59
C GLU A 47 8.22 24.16 -4.61
N GLY A 48 8.04 23.05 -3.90
CA GLY A 48 6.95 22.85 -2.95
C GLY A 48 5.61 22.57 -3.63
N ARG A 49 4.53 22.81 -2.87
CA ARG A 49 3.15 22.74 -3.37
C ARG A 49 2.65 24.15 -3.60
N ASP A 50 2.02 24.39 -4.74
CA ASP A 50 1.24 25.62 -4.95
C ASP A 50 -0.13 25.48 -4.27
N ASP A 51 -0.18 25.82 -2.99
CA ASP A 51 -1.37 25.71 -2.13
C ASP A 51 -1.96 27.10 -1.83
N SER A 52 -2.33 27.81 -2.90
CA SER A 52 -2.93 29.14 -2.80
C SER A 52 -4.27 29.12 -2.07
N GLN A 53 -4.63 30.22 -1.40
CA GLN A 53 -5.94 30.33 -0.74
C GLN A 53 -7.09 30.17 -1.73
N PRO A 54 -8.26 29.65 -1.29
CA PRO A 54 -9.45 29.63 -2.11
C PRO A 54 -9.80 31.02 -2.67
N GLN A 55 -10.28 31.06 -3.91
CA GLN A 55 -10.76 32.28 -4.55
C GLN A 55 -11.93 32.91 -3.77
N GLU A 56 -11.98 34.23 -3.66
CA GLU A 56 -13.13 34.95 -3.11
C GLU A 56 -14.41 34.64 -3.93
N ARG A 57 -15.53 34.42 -3.24
CA ARG A 57 -16.85 34.19 -3.85
C ARG A 57 -17.84 35.20 -3.29
N GLU A 58 -18.59 35.85 -4.17
CA GLU A 58 -19.71 36.69 -3.73
C GLU A 58 -20.82 35.81 -3.13
N GLY A 59 -21.41 36.28 -2.03
CA GLY A 59 -22.58 35.65 -1.42
C GLY A 59 -23.83 35.89 -2.27
N PHE A 60 -24.81 34.98 -2.16
CA PHE A 60 -26.13 35.12 -2.80
C PHE A 60 -27.03 36.09 -2.03
#